data_AF-A0A2J6MZ82-F1
#
_entry.id   AF-A0A2J6MZ82-F1
#
_cell.length_a   1.000
_cell.length_b   1.000
_cell.length_c   1.000
_cell.angle_alpha   90.00
_cell.angle_beta   90.00
_cell.angle_gamma   90.00
#
_symmetry.space_group_name_H-M   'P 1'
#
loop_
_entity.id
_entity.type
_entity.pdbx_description
1 polymer ?
#
loop_
_entity_poly.entity_id
_entity_poly.type
_entity_poly.pdbx_seq_one_letter_code
_entity_poly.pdbx_strand_id
1 'polypeptide(L)'
;MMPVVKAVTCPVCGSLCDDIELTIEDGRVVKVKNGCAMCEAKFLGYCGEHRVLKPMIRKNGELVKTTLKEAIRRAAEILAEANYPVLYGWSSTSCEAISVGIELAEEVGGVIDNTAG
;
A
#
# COMPACT_ATOMS: atom_id res chain seq x y z
N MET A 1 16.06 16.67 19.20
CA MET A 1 17.05 15.84 18.48
C MET A 1 16.31 15.15 17.35
N MET A 2 16.77 15.29 16.10
CA MET A 2 16.16 14.62 14.95
C MET A 2 16.73 13.20 14.84
N PRO A 3 15.98 12.13 15.18
CA PRO A 3 16.49 10.78 15.08
C PRO A 3 16.80 10.42 13.63
N VAL A 4 17.88 9.66 13.45
CA VAL A 4 18.28 9.08 12.15
C VAL A 4 18.07 7.58 12.22
N VAL A 5 17.24 7.05 11.33
CA VAL A 5 17.05 5.62 11.12
C VAL A 5 17.97 5.18 10.00
N LYS A 6 18.81 4.18 10.26
CA LYS A 6 19.80 3.65 9.31
C LYS A 6 19.40 2.27 8.82
N ALA A 7 20.06 1.82 7.75
CA ALA A 7 19.83 0.51 7.15
C ALA A 7 18.35 0.29 6.77
N VAL A 8 17.71 1.34 6.22
CA VAL A 8 16.32 1.26 5.76
C VAL A 8 16.30 0.69 4.35
N THR A 9 15.43 -0.28 4.13
CA THR A 9 15.19 -0.83 2.80
C THR A 9 14.32 0.08 1.94
N CYS A 10 14.78 0.36 0.72
CA CYS A 10 14.05 1.14 -0.28
C CYS A 10 12.90 0.32 -0.91
N PRO A 11 11.62 0.74 -0.79
CA PRO A 11 10.47 -0.04 -1.25
C PRO A 11 10.00 0.35 -2.66
N VAL A 12 10.91 0.66 -3.57
CA VAL A 12 10.56 1.29 -4.86
C VAL A 12 10.73 0.36 -6.06
N CYS A 13 11.88 -0.29 -6.20
CA CYS A 13 12.18 -1.16 -7.34
C CYS A 13 12.87 -2.44 -6.88
N GLY A 14 13.08 -3.38 -7.81
CA GLY A 14 13.71 -4.67 -7.55
C GLY A 14 15.16 -4.63 -7.05
N SER A 15 15.84 -3.48 -7.08
CA SER A 15 17.20 -3.34 -6.52
C SER A 15 17.23 -3.44 -5.00
N LEU A 16 16.12 -3.08 -4.33
CA LEU A 16 15.95 -3.24 -2.89
C LEU A 16 17.13 -2.73 -2.04
N CYS A 17 17.70 -1.56 -2.37
CA CYS A 17 18.81 -0.98 -1.62
C CYS A 17 18.48 -0.91 -0.12
N ASP A 18 19.38 -1.38 0.74
CA ASP A 18 19.17 -1.57 2.17
C ASP A 18 20.03 -0.63 3.05
N ASP A 19 20.66 0.36 2.44
CA ASP A 19 21.58 1.31 3.06
C ASP A 19 21.02 2.73 3.21
N ILE A 20 19.69 2.90 3.08
CA ILE A 20 19.05 4.22 3.16
C ILE A 20 19.10 4.75 4.59
N GLU A 21 19.46 6.04 4.74
CA GLU A 21 19.31 6.77 6.00
C GLU A 21 18.12 7.74 5.92
N LEU A 22 17.21 7.65 6.89
CA LEU A 22 16.07 8.56 7.02
C LEU A 22 16.23 9.45 8.25
N THR A 23 16.14 10.76 8.08
CA THR A 23 16.02 11.69 9.21
C THR A 23 14.56 11.98 9.48
N ILE A 24 14.14 11.80 10.73
CA ILE A 24 12.76 11.99 11.17
C ILE A 24 12.64 13.24 12.02
N GLU A 25 11.60 14.04 11.77
CA GLU A 25 11.21 15.21 12.55
C GLU A 25 9.69 15.21 12.69
N ASP A 26 9.17 15.39 13.91
CA ASP A 26 7.73 15.37 14.22
C ASP A 26 6.95 14.18 13.62
N GLY A 27 7.57 13.00 13.67
CA GLY A 27 6.99 11.76 13.14
C GLY A 27 6.98 11.68 11.61
N ARG A 28 7.70 12.57 10.91
CA ARG A 28 7.76 12.62 9.45
C ARG A 28 9.19 12.46 8.94
N VAL A 29 9.35 11.77 7.81
CA VAL A 29 10.60 11.77 7.07
C VAL A 29 10.84 13.15 6.46
N VAL A 30 11.95 13.79 6.79
CA VAL A 30 12.32 15.12 6.28
C VAL A 30 13.60 15.11 5.44
N LYS A 31 14.39 14.03 5.51
CA LYS A 31 15.60 13.87 4.69
C LYS A 31 15.87 12.40 4.43
N VAL A 32 16.33 12.13 3.22
CA VAL A 32 16.79 10.83 2.74
C VAL A 32 18.27 10.96 2.37
N LYS A 33 19.08 9.94 2.65
CA LYS A 33 20.44 9.78 2.11
C LYS A 33 20.61 8.40 1.50
N ASN A 34 21.58 8.28 0.58
CA ASN A 34 21.88 7.08 -0.21
C ASN A 34 20.73 6.64 -1.17
N GLY A 35 19.60 7.35 -1.18
CA GLY A 35 18.50 7.10 -2.10
C GLY A 35 18.72 7.74 -3.48
N CYS A 36 18.29 7.06 -4.53
CA CYS A 36 18.12 7.69 -5.84
C CYS A 36 16.88 8.61 -5.85
N ALA A 37 16.68 9.37 -6.93
CA ALA A 37 15.56 10.30 -7.05
C ALA A 37 14.18 9.66 -6.80
N MET A 38 13.98 8.40 -7.20
CA MET A 38 12.72 7.67 -6.96
C MET A 38 12.53 7.28 -5.49
N CYS A 39 13.61 6.89 -4.81
CA CYS A 39 13.62 6.62 -3.36
C CYS A 39 13.28 7.89 -2.57
N GLU A 40 13.94 9.00 -2.90
CA GLU A 40 13.68 10.30 -2.28
C GLU A 40 12.22 10.73 -2.49
N ALA A 41 11.72 10.64 -3.72
CA ALA A 41 10.33 10.98 -4.04
C ALA A 41 9.32 10.14 -3.23
N LYS A 42 9.59 8.84 -3.05
CA LYS A 42 8.72 7.96 -2.25
C LYS A 42 8.70 8.35 -0.78
N PHE A 43 9.87 8.57 -0.17
CA PHE A 43 9.99 8.83 1.26
C PHE A 43 9.67 10.27 1.66
N LEU A 44 9.82 11.25 0.76
CA LEU A 44 9.49 12.64 1.03
C LEU A 44 8.06 13.00 0.56
N GLY A 45 7.55 12.34 -0.48
CA GLY A 45 6.25 12.64 -1.09
C GLY A 45 5.04 11.92 -0.51
N TYR A 46 5.21 11.03 0.48
CA TYR A 46 4.11 10.18 1.00
C TYR A 46 2.96 10.96 1.68
N CYS A 47 3.24 12.20 2.13
CA CYS A 47 2.33 13.13 2.83
C CYS A 47 1.75 14.21 1.91
N GLY A 48 1.43 13.89 0.65
CA GLY A 48 0.80 14.84 -0.29
C GLY A 48 -0.68 15.12 -0.02
N GLU A 49 -1.22 16.18 -0.64
CA GLU A 49 -2.63 16.60 -0.56
C GLU A 49 -3.60 15.48 -0.95
N HIS A 50 -3.21 14.64 -1.90
CA HIS A 50 -4.03 13.53 -2.41
C HIS A 50 -3.93 12.24 -1.58
N ARG A 51 -3.29 12.25 -0.42
CA ARG A 51 -3.21 11.06 0.45
C ARG A 51 -4.61 10.72 0.97
N VAL A 52 -5.11 9.54 0.61
CA VAL A 52 -6.41 9.04 1.11
C VAL A 52 -6.28 8.69 2.59
N LEU A 53 -6.95 9.45 3.46
CA LEU A 53 -6.92 9.28 4.93
C LEU A 53 -8.13 8.53 5.49
N LYS A 54 -9.16 8.29 4.67
CA LYS A 54 -10.38 7.58 5.06
C LYS A 54 -10.83 6.65 3.94
N PRO A 55 -11.32 5.44 4.25
CA PRO A 55 -12.01 4.59 3.28
C PRO A 55 -13.19 5.33 2.65
N MET A 56 -13.52 4.97 1.42
CA MET A 56 -14.63 5.57 0.66
C MET A 56 -15.44 4.49 -0.04
N ILE A 57 -16.74 4.71 -0.16
CA ILE A 57 -17.67 3.85 -0.92
C ILE A 57 -18.46 4.70 -1.90
N ARG A 58 -18.80 4.15 -3.07
CA ARG A 58 -19.59 4.87 -4.07
C ARG A 58 -21.08 4.78 -3.73
N LYS A 59 -21.75 5.93 -3.61
CA LYS A 59 -23.21 6.05 -3.44
C LYS A 59 -23.73 7.04 -4.47
N ASN A 60 -24.74 6.65 -5.25
CA ASN A 60 -25.34 7.49 -6.30
C ASN A 60 -24.33 8.14 -7.25
N GLY A 61 -23.28 7.38 -7.62
CA GLY A 61 -22.22 7.87 -8.52
C GLY A 61 -21.07 8.61 -7.82
N GLU A 62 -21.19 8.99 -6.55
CA GLU A 62 -20.17 9.80 -5.83
C GLU A 62 -19.43 8.99 -4.76
N LEU A 63 -18.15 9.32 -4.51
CA LEU A 63 -17.36 8.72 -3.43
C LEU A 63 -17.66 9.41 -2.10
N VAL A 64 -18.11 8.64 -1.11
CA VAL A 64 -18.44 9.13 0.23
C VAL A 64 -17.54 8.45 1.26
N LYS A 65 -16.97 9.24 2.18
CA LYS A 65 -16.13 8.74 3.28
C LYS A 65 -16.91 7.77 4.17
N THR A 66 -16.27 6.71 4.64
CA THR A 66 -16.88 5.70 5.50
C THR A 66 -15.89 5.15 6.54
N THR A 67 -16.35 4.23 7.38
CA THR A 67 -15.51 3.51 8.33
C THR A 67 -14.79 2.33 7.68
N LEU A 68 -13.67 1.90 8.25
CA LEU A 68 -12.94 0.73 7.76
C LEU A 68 -13.81 -0.55 7.82
N LYS A 69 -14.59 -0.72 8.89
CA LYS A 69 -15.52 -1.85 9.06
C LYS A 69 -16.55 -1.93 7.92
N GLU A 70 -17.15 -0.79 7.57
CA GLU A 70 -18.15 -0.73 6.51
C GLU A 70 -17.53 -1.00 5.12
N ALA A 71 -16.36 -0.40 4.86
CA ALA A 71 -15.65 -0.62 3.60
C ALA A 71 -15.22 -2.09 3.42
N ILE A 72 -14.69 -2.72 4.48
CA ILE A 72 -14.31 -4.14 4.46
C ILE A 72 -15.53 -5.03 4.23
N ARG A 73 -16.63 -4.78 4.95
CA ARG A 73 -17.87 -5.55 4.78
C ARG A 73 -18.35 -5.49 3.33
N ARG A 74 -18.40 -4.29 2.74
CA ARG A 74 -18.84 -4.13 1.36
C ARG A 74 -17.91 -4.82 0.37
N ALA A 75 -16.60 -4.77 0.58
CA ALA A 75 -15.63 -5.49 -0.25
C ALA A 75 -15.81 -7.01 -0.16
N ALA A 76 -16.03 -7.55 1.05
CA ALA A 76 -16.27 -8.97 1.27
C ALA A 76 -17.57 -9.46 0.59
N GLU A 77 -18.66 -8.69 0.68
CA GLU A 77 -19.91 -8.99 -0.04
C GLU A 77 -19.69 -9.08 -1.56
N ILE A 78 -18.94 -8.12 -2.14
CA ILE A 78 -18.64 -8.13 -3.59
C ILE A 78 -17.84 -9.37 -3.97
N LEU A 79 -16.83 -9.74 -3.19
CA LEU A 79 -15.99 -10.91 -3.48
C LEU A 79 -16.76 -12.23 -3.33
N ALA A 80 -17.57 -12.36 -2.28
CA ALA A 80 -18.35 -13.57 -2.01
C ALA A 80 -19.49 -13.80 -3.01
N GLU A 81 -20.06 -12.74 -3.58
CA GLU A 81 -21.14 -12.82 -4.58
C GLU A 81 -20.60 -12.90 -6.02
N ALA A 82 -19.30 -12.72 -6.25
CA ALA A 82 -18.71 -12.72 -7.58
C ALA A 82 -18.62 -14.13 -8.16
N ASN A 83 -18.99 -14.28 -9.45
CA ASN A 83 -18.82 -15.55 -10.16
C ASN A 83 -17.36 -15.82 -10.57
N TYR A 84 -16.55 -14.77 -10.71
CA TYR A 84 -15.15 -14.86 -11.14
C TYR A 84 -14.35 -13.66 -10.61
N PRO A 85 -14.05 -13.61 -9.30
CA PRO A 85 -13.32 -12.49 -8.71
C PRO A 85 -11.85 -12.47 -9.17
N VAL A 86 -11.34 -11.27 -9.48
CA VAL A 86 -9.93 -11.05 -9.85
C VAL A 86 -9.27 -10.17 -8.79
N LEU A 87 -8.19 -10.68 -8.23
CA LEU A 87 -7.39 -10.10 -7.16
C LEU A 87 -6.05 -9.63 -7.75
N TYR A 88 -5.97 -8.34 -8.10
CA TYR A 88 -4.85 -7.78 -8.89
C TYR A 88 -4.04 -6.73 -8.11
N GLY A 89 -2.72 -6.71 -8.27
CA GLY A 89 -1.85 -5.67 -7.68
C GLY A 89 -0.53 -6.21 -7.16
N TRP A 90 -0.48 -6.52 -5.86
CA TRP A 90 0.58 -7.25 -5.11
C TRP A 90 2.04 -6.77 -5.15
N SER A 91 2.56 -6.18 -6.23
CA SER A 91 3.99 -5.91 -6.42
C SER A 91 4.58 -4.79 -5.53
N SER A 92 3.74 -4.09 -4.75
CA SER A 92 4.16 -3.02 -3.84
C SER A 92 3.54 -3.18 -2.45
N THR A 93 3.49 -4.41 -1.96
CA THR A 93 3.08 -4.77 -0.58
C THR A 93 4.04 -5.81 0.02
N SER A 94 3.81 -6.23 1.26
CA SER A 94 4.66 -7.23 1.92
C SER A 94 4.29 -8.67 1.55
N CYS A 95 5.22 -9.61 1.76
CA CYS A 95 4.98 -11.04 1.49
C CYS A 95 3.86 -11.61 2.35
N GLU A 96 3.71 -11.13 3.59
CA GLU A 96 2.64 -11.53 4.50
C GLU A 96 1.27 -11.13 3.96
N ALA A 97 1.15 -9.91 3.40
CA ALA A 97 -0.08 -9.47 2.77
C ALA A 97 -0.39 -10.26 1.49
N ILE A 98 0.63 -10.63 0.70
CA ILE A 98 0.46 -11.48 -0.49
C ILE A 98 0.01 -12.88 -0.06
N SER A 99 0.59 -13.46 0.98
CA SER A 99 0.22 -14.79 1.50
C SER A 99 -1.25 -14.84 1.91
N VAL A 100 -1.74 -13.84 2.65
CA VAL A 100 -3.16 -13.74 3.02
C VAL A 100 -4.03 -13.48 1.78
N GLY A 101 -3.51 -12.76 0.79
CA GLY A 101 -4.18 -12.54 -0.50
C GLY A 101 -4.39 -13.83 -1.30
N ILE A 102 -3.41 -14.73 -1.28
CA ILE A 102 -3.51 -16.05 -1.92
C ILE A 102 -4.58 -16.90 -1.22
N GLU A 103 -4.55 -16.97 0.11
CA GLU A 103 -5.58 -17.68 0.90
C GLU A 103 -6.98 -17.12 0.61
N LEU A 104 -7.12 -15.80 0.53
CA LEU A 104 -8.38 -15.17 0.14
C LEU A 104 -8.82 -15.55 -1.28
N ALA A 105 -7.90 -15.60 -2.24
CA ALA A 105 -8.20 -15.99 -3.62
C ALA A 105 -8.70 -17.45 -3.70
N GLU A 106 -8.10 -18.35 -2.92
CA GLU A 106 -8.57 -19.74 -2.79
C GLU A 106 -9.98 -19.80 -2.20
N GLU A 107 -10.23 -19.07 -1.10
CA GLU A 107 -11.53 -19.04 -0.40
C GLU A 107 -12.67 -18.52 -1.31
N VAL A 108 -12.40 -17.49 -2.12
CA VAL A 108 -13.42 -16.91 -3.02
C VAL A 108 -13.47 -17.56 -4.40
N GLY A 109 -12.65 -18.60 -4.66
CA GLY A 109 -12.56 -19.24 -5.97
C GLY A 109 -12.10 -18.28 -7.09
N GLY A 110 -11.25 -17.32 -6.75
CA GLY A 110 -10.80 -16.24 -7.63
C GLY A 110 -9.48 -16.50 -8.33
N VAL A 111 -9.12 -15.57 -9.21
CA VAL A 111 -7.78 -15.51 -9.82
C VAL A 111 -6.99 -14.40 -9.15
N ILE A 112 -5.73 -14.69 -8.82
CA ILE A 112 -4.77 -13.73 -8.29
C ILE A 112 -3.65 -13.49 -9.31
N ASP A 113 -3.31 -12.22 -9.55
CA ASP A 113 -2.26 -11.84 -10.49
C ASP A 113 -1.57 -10.54 -10.08
N ASN A 114 -0.29 -10.37 -10.38
CA ASN A 114 0.50 -9.22 -9.94
C ASN A 114 0.63 -8.14 -11.04
N THR A 115 0.98 -6.91 -10.65
CA THR A 115 1.34 -5.86 -11.60
C THR A 115 2.80 -6.01 -12.04
N ALA A 116 3.16 -5.44 -13.19
CA ALA A 116 4.57 -5.18 -13.47
C ALA A 116 5.17 -4.35 -12.31
N GLY A 117 6.20 -4.90 -11.67
CA GLY A 117 6.97 -4.25 -10.60
C GLY A 117 8.18 -3.49 -11.11
#